data_AF-A0A1F6B0K0-F1
#
_entry.id   AF-A0A1F6B0K0-F1
#
_cell.length_a   1.000
_cell.length_b   1.000
_cell.length_c   1.000
_cell.angle_alpha   90.00
_cell.angle_beta   90.00
_cell.angle_gamma   90.00
#
_symmetry.space_group_name_H-M   'P 1'
#
loop_
_entity.id
_entity.type
_entity.pdbx_description
1 polymer ?
#
loop_
_entity_poly.entity_id
_entity_poly.type
_entity_poly.pdbx_seq_one_letter_code
_entity_poly.pdbx_strand_id
1 'polypeptide(L)' 'MELHLSRSLQERRVFPSIDAVRSGTRHDELLLGEDLMKKVSTLRHMLSLLSEEERTMMLIERLGKTKTNLEFLESLTHG' A
#
# COMPACT_ATOMS: atom_id res chain seq x y z
N MET A 1 -14.37 -2.47 -7.51
CA MET A 1 -13.42 -2.79 -6.43
C MET A 1 -12.75 -4.07 -6.84
N GLU A 2 -11.43 -4.05 -6.91
CA GLU A 2 -10.61 -5.20 -7.28
C GLU A 2 -9.51 -5.38 -6.24
N LEU A 3 -9.33 -6.61 -5.79
CA LEU A 3 -8.26 -7.01 -4.89
C LEU A 3 -7.48 -8.13 -5.56
N HIS A 4 -6.26 -7.81 -5.99
CA HIS A 4 -5.38 -8.75 -6.67
C HIS A 4 -4.47 -9.43 -5.65
N LEU A 5 -4.46 -10.76 -5.67
CA LEU A 5 -3.55 -11.58 -4.86
C LEU A 5 -2.42 -12.11 -5.74
N SER A 6 -1.19 -12.09 -5.22
CA SER A 6 -0.02 -12.57 -5.95
C SER A 6 0.39 -13.96 -5.47
N ARG A 7 0.44 -14.90 -6.42
CA ARG A 7 0.92 -16.27 -6.17
C ARG A 7 2.39 -16.29 -5.76
N SER A 8 3.24 -15.43 -6.35
CA SER A 8 4.68 -15.39 -6.04
C SER A 8 4.94 -14.98 -4.57
N LEU A 9 4.16 -14.02 -4.05
CA LEU A 9 4.20 -13.64 -2.64
C LEU A 9 3.76 -14.80 -1.73
N GLN A 10 2.69 -15.50 -2.09
CA GLN A 10 2.19 -16.65 -1.33
C GLN A 10 3.22 -17.79 -1.28
N GLU A 11 3.86 -18.12 -2.39
CA GLU A 11 4.91 -19.16 -2.47
C GLU A 11 6.12 -18.83 -1.59
N ARG A 12 6.44 -17.54 -1.44
CA ARG A 12 7.47 -17.03 -0.52
C ARG A 12 6.99 -16.85 0.92
N ARG A 13 5.75 -17.24 1.24
CA ARG A 13 5.11 -17.10 2.57
C ARG A 13 5.02 -15.64 3.06
N VAL A 14 4.89 -14.68 2.14
CA VAL A 14 4.65 -13.27 2.47
C VAL A 14 3.15 -13.04 2.57
N PHE A 15 2.68 -12.63 3.76
CA PHE A 15 1.27 -12.38 4.04
C PHE A 15 1.05 -10.99 4.66
N PRO A 16 0.00 -10.26 4.25
CA PRO A 16 -0.99 -10.61 3.23
C PRO A 16 -0.40 -10.57 1.81
N SER A 17 -0.75 -11.55 0.95
CA SER A 17 -0.21 -11.68 -0.41
C SER A 17 -0.93 -10.76 -1.42
N ILE A 18 -1.21 -9.52 -1.03
CA ILE A 18 -1.95 -8.54 -1.84
C ILE A 18 -0.99 -7.73 -2.70
N ASP A 19 -1.35 -7.53 -3.98
CA ASP A 19 -0.71 -6.53 -4.84
C ASP A 19 -1.42 -5.19 -4.67
N ALA A 20 -0.80 -4.29 -3.88
CA ALA A 20 -1.37 -2.99 -3.55
C ALA A 20 -1.42 -2.00 -4.72
N VAL A 21 -0.62 -2.21 -5.77
CA VAL A 21 -0.58 -1.31 -6.95
C VAL A 21 -1.62 -1.72 -7.97
N ARG A 22 -1.85 -3.02 -8.16
CA ARG A 22 -2.90 -3.54 -9.05
C ARG A 22 -4.29 -3.48 -8.42
N SER A 23 -4.37 -3.48 -7.09
CA SER A 23 -5.64 -3.39 -6.35
C SER A 23 -6.17 -1.97 -6.26
N GLY A 24 -7.49 -1.81 -6.35
CA GLY A 24 -8.10 -0.49 -6.29
C GLY A 24 -9.63 -0.51 -6.29
N THR A 25 -10.19 0.64 -5.93
CA THR A 25 -11.63 0.89 -5.96
C THR A 25 -11.88 2.11 -6.83
N ARG A 26 -12.91 2.06 -7.68
CA ARG A 26 -13.30 3.21 -8.48
C ARG A 26 -13.88 4.28 -7.56
N HIS A 27 -13.59 5.54 -7.86
CA HIS A 27 -14.01 6.68 -7.06
C HIS A 27 -13.58 6.59 -5.58
N ASP A 28 -12.35 6.14 -5.32
CA ASP A 28 -11.83 6.03 -3.96
C ASP A 28 -11.68 7.41 -3.28
N GLU A 29 -11.69 8.49 -4.05
CA GLU A 29 -11.76 9.87 -3.54
C GLU A 29 -13.01 10.17 -2.71
N LEU A 30 -14.14 9.55 -3.03
CA LEU A 30 -15.40 9.74 -2.30
C LEU A 30 -15.38 9.03 -0.93
N LEU A 31 -14.49 8.05 -0.77
CA LEU A 31 -14.38 7.24 0.45
C LEU A 31 -13.32 7.77 1.41
N LEU A 32 -12.22 8.29 0.88
CA LEU A 32 -11.04 8.67 1.65
C LEU A 32 -10.97 10.19 1.93
N GLY A 33 -11.62 11.02 1.10
CA GLY A 33 -11.51 12.47 1.18
C GLY A 33 -10.15 12.99 0.67
N GLU A 34 -10.08 14.28 0.35
CA GLU A 34 -8.94 14.85 -0.38
C GLU A 34 -7.58 14.70 0.33
N ASP A 35 -7.54 14.92 1.65
CA ASP A 35 -6.28 14.90 2.40
C ASP A 35 -5.69 13.50 2.47
N LEU A 36 -6.51 12.49 2.72
CA LEU A 36 -6.08 11.10 2.77
C LEU A 36 -5.72 10.59 1.37
N MET A 37 -6.46 11.01 0.34
CA MET A 37 -6.16 10.66 -1.04
C MET A 37 -4.78 11.11 -1.49
N LYS A 38 -4.35 12.32 -1.11
CA LYS A 38 -2.98 12.79 -1.42
C LYS A 38 -1.93 11.86 -0.83
N LYS A 39 -2.09 11.44 0.43
CA LYS A 39 -1.14 10.54 1.11
C LYS A 39 -1.14 9.14 0.50
N VAL A 40 -2.31 8.59 0.20
CA VAL A 40 -2.45 7.29 -0.46
C VAL A 40 -1.88 7.31 -1.87
N SER A 41 -2.03 8.42 -2.60
CA SER A 41 -1.43 8.61 -3.93
C SER A 41 0.10 8.62 -3.86
N THR A 42 0.69 9.35 -2.91
CA THR A 42 2.15 9.32 -2.66
C THR A 42 2.63 7.91 -2.34
N LEU A 43 1.94 7.19 -1.45
CA LEU A 43 2.25 5.80 -1.14
C LEU A 43 2.22 4.91 -2.39
N ARG A 44 1.15 5.00 -3.20
CA ARG A 44 1.03 4.23 -4.46
C ARG A 44 2.15 4.55 -5.43
N HIS A 45 2.53 5.82 -5.55
CA HIS A 45 3.65 6.22 -6.38
C HIS A 45 4.98 5.63 -5.89
N MET A 46 5.27 5.72 -4.59
CA MET A 46 6.47 5.11 -3.99
C MET A 46 6.52 3.59 -4.24
N LEU A 47 5.40 2.88 -4.05
CA LEU A 47 5.32 1.45 -4.34
C LEU A 47 5.53 1.16 -5.83
N SER A 48 5.01 1.99 -6.74
CA SER A 48 5.17 1.79 -8.18
C SER A 48 6.63 1.81 -8.66
N LEU A 49 7.54 2.45 -7.91
CA LEU A 49 8.98 2.49 -8.20
C LEU A 49 9.71 1.21 -7.81
N LEU A 50 9.13 0.39 -6.95
CA LEU A 50 9.70 -0.89 -6.50
C LEU A 50 9.31 -2.03 -7.43
N SER A 51 10.04 -3.15 -7.38
CA SER A 51 9.64 -4.38 -8.06
C SER A 51 8.40 -5.00 -7.41
N GLU A 52 7.62 -5.80 -8.15
CA GLU A 52 6.40 -6.45 -7.64
C GLU A 52 6.66 -7.26 -6.35
N GLU A 53 7.81 -7.90 -6.27
CA GLU A 53 8.21 -8.72 -5.12
C GLU A 53 8.51 -7.87 -3.89
N GLU A 54 9.13 -6.70 -4.07
CA GLU A 54 9.57 -5.82 -2.97
C GLU A 54 8.44 -4.96 -2.40
N ARG A 55 7.47 -4.56 -3.23
CA ARG A 55 6.37 -3.65 -2.84
C ARG A 55 5.66 -4.08 -1.58
N THR A 56 5.16 -5.31 -1.56
CA THR A 56 4.36 -5.82 -0.44
C THR A 56 5.22 -6.07 0.79
N MET A 57 6.46 -6.54 0.62
CA MET A 57 7.39 -6.72 1.73
C MET A 57 7.75 -5.39 2.40
N MET A 58 8.07 -4.36 1.60
CA MET A 58 8.37 -3.02 2.11
C MET A 58 7.14 -2.42 2.82
N LEU A 59 5.95 -2.60 2.25
CA LEU A 59 4.71 -2.12 2.85
C LEU A 59 4.46 -2.76 4.23
N ILE A 60 4.58 -4.09 4.33
CA ILE A 60 4.43 -4.83 5.60
C ILE A 60 5.46 -4.35 6.63
N GLU A 61 6.72 -4.20 6.23
CA GLU A 61 7.79 -3.75 7.12
C GLU A 61 7.52 -2.34 7.68
N ARG A 62 7.06 -1.42 6.84
CA ARG A 62 6.74 -0.05 7.26
C ARG A 62 5.51 0.00 8.14
N LEU A 63 4.44 -0.71 7.78
CA LEU A 63 3.22 -0.80 8.59
C LEU A 63 3.54 -1.34 9.99
N GLY A 64 4.41 -2.35 10.08
CA GLY A 64 4.83 -2.93 11.36
C GLY A 64 5.58 -1.98 12.30
N LYS A 65 6.07 -0.83 11.80
CA LYS A 65 6.72 0.22 12.62
C LYS A 65 5.73 1.21 13.24
N THR A 66 4.46 1.11 12.91
CA THR A 66 3.41 2.05 13.36
C THR A 66 2.23 1.32 13.98
N LYS A 67 1.50 1.97 14.87
CA LYS A 67 0.33 1.37 15.52
C LYS A 67 -0.95 1.54 14.70
N THR A 68 -1.02 2.58 13.86
CA THR A 68 -2.22 2.91 13.10
C THR A 68 -1.90 3.31 11.66
N ASN A 69 -2.87 3.13 10.76
CA ASN A 69 -2.73 3.55 9.36
C ASN A 69 -2.55 5.07 9.22
N LEU A 70 -3.14 5.86 10.12
CA LEU A 70 -2.96 7.31 10.12
C LEU A 70 -1.50 7.67 10.43
N GLU A 71 -0.94 7.11 11.50
CA GLU A 71 0.47 7.30 11.87
C GLU A 71 1.42 6.87 10.73
N PHE A 72 1.14 5.73 10.09
CA PHE A 72 1.87 5.30 8.91
C PHE A 72 1.84 6.34 7.79
N LEU A 73 0.66 6.80 7.40
CA LEU A 73 0.51 7.76 6.30
C LEU A 73 1.13 9.13 6.63
N GLU A 74 1.11 9.58 7.89
CA GLU A 74 1.85 10.77 8.33
C GLU A 74 3.37 10.59 8.22
N SER A 75 3.89 9.38 8.47
CA SER A 75 5.33 9.12 8.39
C SER A 75 5.89 9.21 6.97
N LEU A 76 5.04 9.04 5.94
CA LEU A 76 5.45 9.10 4.54
C LEU A 76 5.64 10.53 4.01
N THR A 77 5.01 11.52 4.65
CA THR A 77 5.07 12.93 4.20
C THR A 77 6.22 13.72 4.84
N HIS A 78 6.90 13.16 5.85
CA HIS A 78 7.99 13.79 6.58
C HIS A 78 9.39 13.30 6.13
N GLY A 79 9.50 12.83 4.88
CA GLY A 79 10.76 12.40 4.27
C GLY A 79 11.45 13.53 3.48
#